data_AF-A0A368UY22-F1
#
_entry.id   AF-A0A368UY22-F1
#
_cell.length_a   1.000
_cell.length_b   1.000
_cell.length_c   1.000
_cell.angle_alpha   90.00
_cell.angle_beta   90.00
_cell.angle_gamma   90.00
#
_symmetry.space_group_name_H-M   'P 1'
#
loop_
_entity.id
_entity.type
_entity.pdbx_description
1 polymer ?
#
loop_
_entity_poly.entity_id
_entity_poly.type
_entity_poly.pdbx_seq_one_letter_code
_entity_poly.pdbx_strand_id
1 'polypeptide(L)'
;MCPITSSTSQSPKSKRRHAAQDKPTRRKSGWRDLKAWHWVSSAACLVATLLFALTGITLNHAHQLEASPSTTVIEQQLPTAVVQAMQARQQQLLEGSYSAEGPLPAVFRGWYLSSQQQSLPAEKAAQWDEFEAYFGLPRAGGDLWFRVDLETGMFYQESIDRGWIAYFNDLHKGRNTGWGWITMLDILAVVMLVFSVSGLLLLKRYAKGRKSTWWWVALGVVVPWFALLVPAHAAEAASPKQMLLHVEIPQLDVAEYHRPYVAIWLADAKHQRVADLAVWYDGKLANKEGEKWLKDMRQWWRRSGRMATMPIDGVTGATRRPGSHNLNLSQFLPQLAELPPGEYRLNIEAAREVGGREHLQLPITLPLQAPVSAQVQGQHELGLIKLSVTAQ
;
A
#
# COMPACT_ATOMS: atom_id res chain seq x y z
N MET A 1 100.50 60.57 18.56
CA MET A 1 99.63 61.62 18.00
C MET A 1 99.01 61.09 16.70
N CYS A 2 97.67 61.09 16.59
CA CYS A 2 96.93 60.95 15.33
C CYS A 2 97.36 62.03 14.30
N PRO A 3 97.00 61.99 12.99
CA PRO A 3 95.84 61.34 12.33
C PRO A 3 96.12 60.67 10.94
N ILE A 4 95.34 59.67 10.51
CA ILE A 4 94.16 59.63 9.57
C ILE A 4 94.48 59.67 8.05
N THR A 5 93.90 58.69 7.34
CA THR A 5 93.44 58.66 5.92
C THR A 5 94.51 58.29 4.86
N SER A 6 94.30 57.41 3.87
CA SER A 6 93.10 56.82 3.25
C SER A 6 93.46 55.59 2.36
N SER A 7 92.43 54.98 1.77
CA SER A 7 92.44 53.99 0.67
C SER A 7 92.65 52.52 1.06
N THR A 8 91.74 51.64 0.60
CA THR A 8 92.08 50.46 -0.23
C THR A 8 90.80 49.83 -0.80
N SER A 9 90.90 49.46 -2.08
CA SER A 9 89.93 48.75 -2.91
C SER A 9 89.98 47.22 -2.75
N GLN A 10 88.82 46.58 -2.99
CA GLN A 10 88.58 45.25 -3.56
C GLN A 10 89.10 43.94 -2.90
N SER A 11 88.10 43.10 -2.54
CA SER A 11 88.00 41.61 -2.69
C SER A 11 88.90 40.71 -1.79
N PRO A 12 88.54 39.44 -1.45
CA PRO A 12 87.51 38.60 -2.08
C PRO A 12 86.56 37.81 -1.16
N LYS A 13 85.52 37.31 -1.84
CA LYS A 13 84.46 36.40 -1.39
C LYS A 13 85.02 35.17 -0.65
N SER A 14 84.63 35.00 0.61
CA SER A 14 84.71 33.73 1.34
C SER A 14 83.29 33.13 1.44
N LYS A 15 83.05 32.06 0.68
CA LYS A 15 81.85 31.22 0.77
C LYS A 15 81.88 30.45 2.09
N ARG A 16 81.18 30.93 3.13
CA ARG A 16 80.75 30.08 4.24
C ARG A 16 79.45 29.38 3.84
N ARG A 17 79.53 28.07 3.59
CA ARG A 17 78.38 27.17 3.49
C ARG A 17 77.61 27.25 4.80
N HIS A 18 76.45 27.90 4.81
CA HIS A 18 75.44 27.66 5.83
C HIS A 18 74.93 26.23 5.62
N ALA A 19 75.23 25.35 6.57
CA ALA A 19 74.54 24.07 6.69
C ALA A 19 73.05 24.38 6.88
N ALA A 20 72.24 24.08 5.86
CA ALA A 20 70.80 24.10 5.98
C ALA A 20 70.44 23.05 7.04
N GLN A 21 69.94 23.51 8.19
CA GLN A 21 69.22 22.64 9.11
C GLN A 21 67.94 22.21 8.40
N ASP A 22 67.94 21.00 7.83
CA ASP A 22 66.70 20.35 7.40
C ASP A 22 65.79 20.21 8.61
N LYS A 23 64.80 21.10 8.72
CA LYS A 23 63.68 20.91 9.64
C LYS A 23 62.96 19.66 9.17
N PRO A 24 62.79 18.61 10.01
CA PRO A 24 62.04 17.44 9.59
C PRO A 24 60.64 17.91 9.22
N THR A 25 60.26 17.74 7.94
CA THR A 25 58.90 17.98 7.48
C THR A 25 58.00 17.11 8.34
N ARG A 26 57.35 17.73 9.32
CA ARG A 26 56.48 17.07 10.28
C ARG A 26 55.33 16.49 9.48
N ARG A 27 55.46 15.22 9.09
CA ARG A 27 54.46 14.46 8.31
C ARG A 27 53.13 14.70 8.99
N LYS A 28 52.23 15.50 8.38
CA LYS A 28 50.94 15.85 8.98
C LYS A 28 50.26 14.53 9.30
N SER A 29 50.16 14.23 10.58
CA SER A 29 49.71 12.91 11.00
C SER A 29 48.23 12.85 10.63
N GLY A 30 47.84 11.97 9.71
CA GLY A 30 46.44 11.79 9.27
C GLY A 30 45.46 11.51 10.41
N TRP A 31 45.95 11.31 11.63
CA TRP A 31 45.18 11.17 12.88
C TRP A 31 44.52 12.46 13.36
N ARG A 32 45.11 13.63 13.10
CA ARG A 32 44.45 14.91 13.37
C ARG A 32 43.25 15.07 12.44
N ASP A 33 43.46 14.66 11.19
CA ASP A 33 42.43 14.68 10.16
C ASP A 33 41.31 13.68 10.51
N LEU A 34 41.61 12.47 10.98
CA LEU A 34 40.58 11.49 11.38
C LEU A 34 39.67 11.99 12.51
N LYS A 35 40.22 12.62 13.55
CA LYS A 35 39.41 13.20 14.65
C LYS A 35 38.57 14.38 14.16
N ALA A 36 39.12 15.21 13.28
CA ALA A 36 38.39 16.32 12.67
C ALA A 36 37.24 15.82 11.79
N TRP A 37 37.50 14.83 10.92
CA TRP A 37 36.46 14.18 10.11
C TRP A 37 35.34 13.59 10.96
N HIS A 38 35.68 12.89 12.04
CA HIS A 38 34.69 12.33 12.96
C HIS A 38 33.86 13.43 13.65
N TRP A 39 34.50 14.49 14.15
CA TRP A 39 33.82 15.60 14.80
C TRP A 39 32.89 16.36 13.85
N VAL A 40 33.36 16.69 12.64
CA VAL A 40 32.54 17.40 11.63
C VAL A 40 31.37 16.53 11.17
N SER A 41 31.61 15.26 10.83
CA SER A 41 30.53 14.36 10.39
C SER A 41 29.51 14.09 11.51
N SER A 42 29.97 13.92 12.76
CA SER A 42 29.08 13.79 13.92
C SER A 42 28.19 15.02 14.11
N ALA A 43 28.76 16.23 14.03
CA ALA A 43 27.99 17.46 14.13
C ALA A 43 26.97 17.59 12.98
N ALA A 44 27.38 17.23 11.76
CA ALA A 44 26.52 17.30 10.57
C ALA A 44 25.33 16.33 10.62
N CYS A 45 25.49 15.13 11.21
CA CYS A 45 24.43 14.12 11.26
C CYS A 45 23.69 14.03 12.61
N LEU A 46 24.07 14.78 13.64
CA LEU A 46 23.53 14.62 15.01
C LEU A 46 22.00 14.76 15.06
N VAL A 47 21.49 15.90 14.59
CA VAL A 47 20.04 16.20 14.62
C VAL A 47 19.28 15.18 13.77
N ALA A 48 19.82 14.85 12.60
CA ALA A 48 19.22 13.86 11.71
C ALA A 48 19.16 12.47 12.36
N THR A 49 20.22 12.04 13.04
CA THR A 49 20.27 10.76 13.77
C THR A 49 19.18 10.71 14.86
N LEU A 50 19.00 11.82 15.60
CA LEU A 50 17.95 11.91 16.63
C LEU A 50 16.54 11.83 16.02
N LEU A 51 16.29 12.57 14.93
CA LEU A 51 15.00 12.55 14.23
C LEU A 51 14.69 11.16 13.67
N PHE A 52 15.67 10.49 13.06
CA PHE A 52 15.51 9.13 12.53
C PHE A 52 15.30 8.11 13.64
N ALA A 53 15.97 8.23 14.79
CA ALA A 53 15.71 7.37 15.93
C ALA A 53 14.28 7.53 16.46
N LEU A 54 13.80 8.77 16.59
CA LEU A 54 12.45 9.05 17.07
C LEU A 54 11.38 8.54 16.10
N THR A 55 11.53 8.83 14.81
CA THR A 55 10.60 8.37 13.76
C THR A 55 10.69 6.86 13.51
N GLY A 56 11.83 6.23 13.80
CA GLY A 56 11.96 4.78 13.79
C GLY A 56 11.08 4.10 14.85
N ILE A 57 10.93 4.71 16.03
CA ILE A 57 10.02 4.21 17.08
C ILE A 57 8.56 4.31 16.61
N THR A 58 8.18 5.44 16.00
CA THR A 58 6.81 5.63 15.49
C THR A 58 6.49 4.69 14.34
N LEU A 59 7.48 4.38 13.49
CA LEU A 59 7.34 3.43 12.39
C LEU A 59 7.08 2.01 12.89
N ASN A 60 7.76 1.58 13.96
CA ASN A 60 7.55 0.25 14.57
C ASN A 60 6.18 0.09 15.25
N HIS A 61 5.52 1.20 15.59
CA HIS A 61 4.23 1.21 16.30
C HIS A 61 3.15 1.92 15.49
N ALA A 62 3.28 1.97 14.16
CA ALA A 62 2.40 2.72 13.26
C ALA A 62 0.91 2.44 13.55
N HIS A 63 0.49 1.18 13.68
CA HIS A 63 -0.90 0.83 13.99
C HIS A 63 -1.41 1.33 15.35
N GLN A 64 -0.53 1.54 16.33
CA GLN A 64 -0.92 1.96 17.69
C GLN A 64 -0.92 3.48 17.86
N LEU A 65 -0.10 4.18 17.06
CA LEU A 65 0.14 5.61 17.22
C LEU A 65 -0.47 6.45 16.09
N GLU A 66 -0.70 5.88 14.91
CA GLU A 66 -1.29 6.62 13.79
C GLU A 66 -2.76 6.97 14.07
N ALA A 67 -3.14 8.18 13.67
CA ALA A 67 -4.50 8.65 13.81
C ALA A 67 -5.42 7.89 12.86
N SER A 68 -6.70 7.77 13.22
CA SER A 68 -7.71 7.26 12.31
C SER A 68 -7.71 8.09 11.02
N PRO A 69 -7.68 7.45 9.83
CA PRO A 69 -7.59 8.16 8.57
C PRO A 69 -8.84 9.02 8.33
N SER A 70 -8.63 10.27 7.95
CA SER A 70 -9.69 11.16 7.49
C SER A 70 -9.82 11.02 5.98
N THR A 71 -11.01 10.64 5.51
CA THR A 71 -11.29 10.43 4.09
C THR A 71 -12.27 11.48 3.60
N THR A 72 -11.89 12.20 2.54
CA THR A 72 -12.75 13.17 1.85
C THR A 72 -13.06 12.64 0.46
N VAL A 73 -14.34 12.48 0.16
CA VAL A 73 -14.83 12.04 -1.16
C VAL A 73 -15.50 13.21 -1.85
N ILE A 74 -15.18 13.41 -3.13
CA ILE A 74 -15.76 14.44 -3.98
C ILE A 74 -16.33 13.77 -5.22
N GLU A 75 -17.62 13.97 -5.45
CA GLU A 75 -18.32 13.54 -6.65
C GLU A 75 -18.92 14.77 -7.34
N GLN A 76 -18.57 14.96 -8.61
CA GLN A 76 -19.02 16.12 -9.37
C GLN A 76 -19.15 15.81 -10.85
N GLN A 77 -20.19 16.36 -11.47
CA GLN A 77 -20.33 16.34 -12.92
C GLN A 77 -19.32 17.29 -13.57
N LEU A 78 -18.51 16.79 -14.51
CA LEU A 78 -17.59 17.63 -15.26
C LEU A 78 -18.34 18.54 -16.26
N PRO A 79 -17.87 19.79 -16.46
CA PRO A 79 -18.37 20.62 -17.53
C PRO A 79 -18.19 19.95 -18.89
N THR A 80 -19.16 20.12 -19.80
CA THR A 80 -19.18 19.45 -21.12
C THR A 80 -17.89 19.65 -21.91
N ALA A 81 -17.32 20.86 -21.89
CA ALA A 81 -16.07 21.16 -22.56
C ALA A 81 -14.86 20.37 -22.01
N VAL A 82 -14.87 20.05 -20.72
CA VAL A 82 -13.83 19.24 -20.08
C VAL A 82 -13.98 17.78 -20.47
N VAL A 83 -15.21 17.24 -20.45
CA VAL A 83 -15.51 15.86 -20.87
C VAL A 83 -15.09 15.63 -22.32
N GLN A 84 -15.47 16.53 -23.23
CA GLN A 84 -15.09 16.45 -24.64
C GLN A 84 -13.58 16.44 -24.84
N ALA A 85 -12.84 17.26 -24.07
CA ALA A 85 -11.38 17.27 -24.13
C ALA A 85 -10.75 15.97 -23.60
N MET A 86 -11.36 15.37 -22.57
CA MET A 86 -10.92 14.08 -22.03
C MET A 86 -11.19 12.93 -23.02
N GLN A 87 -12.40 12.85 -23.60
CA GLN A 87 -12.76 11.85 -24.61
C GLN A 87 -11.90 11.95 -25.87
N ALA A 88 -11.66 13.16 -26.38
CA ALA A 88 -10.77 13.36 -27.52
C ALA A 88 -9.34 12.87 -27.22
N ARG A 89 -8.87 13.05 -25.98
CA ARG A 89 -7.55 12.57 -25.57
C ARG A 89 -7.51 11.05 -25.42
N GLN A 90 -8.55 10.45 -24.85
CA GLN A 90 -8.70 9.01 -24.73
C GLN A 90 -8.64 8.34 -26.10
N GLN A 91 -9.42 8.80 -27.07
CA GLN A 91 -9.42 8.27 -28.44
C GLN A 91 -8.04 8.32 -29.10
N GLN A 92 -7.29 9.40 -28.88
CA GLN A 92 -5.91 9.53 -29.36
C GLN A 92 -4.95 8.54 -28.71
N LEU A 93 -5.13 8.23 -27.42
CA LEU A 93 -4.24 7.35 -26.66
C LEU A 93 -4.54 5.86 -26.91
N LEU A 94 -5.81 5.53 -27.15
CA LEU A 94 -6.30 4.15 -27.33
C LEU A 94 -6.35 3.71 -28.79
N GLU A 95 -5.72 4.44 -29.72
CA GLU A 95 -5.70 4.08 -31.14
C GLU A 95 -5.00 2.72 -31.34
N GLY A 96 -5.80 1.65 -31.44
CA GLY A 96 -5.33 0.27 -31.55
C GLY A 96 -4.97 -0.41 -30.22
N SER A 97 -5.42 0.10 -29.06
CA SER A 97 -5.16 -0.50 -27.73
C SER A 97 -6.34 -0.31 -26.77
N TYR A 98 -6.54 -1.25 -25.83
CA TYR A 98 -7.61 -1.20 -24.82
C TYR A 98 -7.23 -0.37 -23.57
N SER A 99 -5.95 -0.13 -23.36
CA SER A 99 -5.44 0.66 -22.24
C SER A 99 -4.19 1.42 -22.64
N ALA A 100 -4.01 2.63 -22.11
CA ALA A 100 -2.82 3.45 -22.35
C ALA A 100 -2.46 4.29 -21.13
N GLU A 101 -1.19 4.70 -21.04
CA GLU A 101 -0.75 5.73 -20.10
C GLU A 101 -0.48 7.03 -20.86
N GLY A 102 -1.00 8.14 -20.37
CA GLY A 102 -0.81 9.43 -21.02
C GLY A 102 -1.18 10.62 -20.15
N PRO A 103 -0.63 11.81 -20.45
CA PRO A 103 -0.89 13.01 -19.67
C PRO A 103 -2.35 13.47 -19.80
N LEU A 104 -2.85 14.09 -18.73
CA LEU A 104 -4.16 14.74 -18.71
C LEU A 104 -4.19 16.00 -19.60
N PRO A 105 -5.28 16.26 -20.34
CA PRO A 105 -5.46 17.46 -21.14
C PRO A 105 -5.27 18.76 -20.34
N ALA A 106 -4.75 19.81 -20.97
CA ALA A 106 -4.60 21.12 -20.34
C ALA A 106 -5.94 21.69 -19.85
N VAL A 107 -7.03 21.45 -20.59
CA VAL A 107 -8.40 21.87 -20.21
C VAL A 107 -8.84 21.24 -18.89
N PHE A 108 -8.64 19.93 -18.72
CA PHE A 108 -8.93 19.23 -17.47
C PHE A 108 -8.08 19.75 -16.32
N ARG A 109 -6.77 19.93 -16.53
CA ARG A 109 -5.86 20.46 -15.50
C ARG A 109 -6.25 21.87 -15.05
N GLY A 110 -6.68 22.73 -15.98
CA GLY A 110 -7.18 24.07 -15.67
C GLY A 110 -8.48 24.03 -14.85
N TRP A 111 -9.43 23.18 -15.25
CA TRP A 111 -10.64 22.95 -14.45
C TRP A 111 -10.31 22.44 -13.05
N TYR A 112 -9.45 21.42 -12.94
CA TYR A 112 -9.05 20.83 -11.68
C TYR A 112 -8.41 21.86 -10.74
N LEU A 113 -7.50 22.70 -11.25
CA LEU A 113 -6.90 23.78 -10.48
C LEU A 113 -7.94 24.79 -9.97
N SER A 114 -8.91 25.16 -10.82
CA SER A 114 -9.95 26.12 -10.43
C SER A 114 -10.97 25.53 -9.43
N SER A 115 -11.33 24.25 -9.58
CA SER A 115 -12.39 23.60 -8.81
C SER A 115 -11.87 23.00 -7.50
N GLN A 116 -10.68 22.41 -7.51
CA GLN A 116 -10.08 21.71 -6.37
C GLN A 116 -9.00 22.55 -5.68
N GLN A 117 -8.66 23.72 -6.21
CA GLN A 117 -7.59 24.60 -5.70
C GLN A 117 -6.23 23.90 -5.57
N GLN A 118 -6.01 22.86 -6.39
CA GLN A 118 -4.80 22.03 -6.33
C GLN A 118 -4.23 21.87 -7.74
N SER A 119 -2.91 21.99 -7.87
CA SER A 119 -2.22 21.74 -9.13
C SER A 119 -1.84 20.28 -9.29
N LEU A 120 -1.99 19.73 -10.49
CA LEU A 120 -1.52 18.39 -10.83
C LEU A 120 -0.12 18.44 -11.45
N PRO A 121 0.77 17.47 -11.15
CA PRO A 121 2.09 17.39 -11.78
C PRO A 121 1.98 17.27 -13.30
N ALA A 122 2.66 18.13 -14.05
CA ALA A 122 2.51 18.22 -15.50
C ALA A 122 2.99 16.96 -16.24
N GLU A 123 3.99 16.26 -15.69
CA GLU A 123 4.67 15.12 -16.31
C GLU A 123 4.07 13.77 -15.90
N LYS A 124 3.16 13.74 -14.94
CA LYS A 124 2.58 12.49 -14.45
C LYS A 124 1.47 12.02 -15.39
N ALA A 125 1.60 10.79 -15.88
CA ALA A 125 0.59 10.15 -16.71
C ALA A 125 -0.62 9.68 -15.87
N ALA A 126 -1.80 9.83 -16.46
CA ALA A 126 -2.99 9.09 -16.06
C ALA A 126 -3.03 7.75 -16.80
N GLN A 127 -3.73 6.79 -16.21
CA GLN A 127 -4.09 5.52 -16.84
C GLN A 127 -5.45 5.71 -17.51
N TRP A 128 -5.56 5.24 -18.75
CA TRP A 128 -6.75 5.38 -19.58
C TRP A 128 -7.17 4.01 -20.05
N ASP A 129 -8.47 3.74 -20.01
CA ASP A 129 -9.12 2.63 -20.68
C ASP A 129 -10.34 3.14 -21.47
N GLU A 130 -11.15 2.23 -22.02
CA GLU A 130 -12.31 2.55 -22.87
C GLU A 130 -13.42 3.35 -22.17
N PHE A 131 -13.45 3.36 -20.84
CA PHE A 131 -14.55 3.95 -20.06
C PHE A 131 -14.09 5.07 -19.13
N GLU A 132 -12.88 4.97 -18.57
CA GLU A 132 -12.41 5.90 -17.55
C GLU A 132 -10.95 6.34 -17.71
N ALA A 133 -10.65 7.48 -17.07
CA ALA A 133 -9.31 7.96 -16.83
C ALA A 133 -9.02 7.94 -15.33
N TYR A 134 -8.07 7.12 -14.90
CA TYR A 134 -7.61 7.01 -13.51
C TYR A 134 -6.31 7.77 -13.29
N PHE A 135 -6.24 8.52 -12.20
CA PHE A 135 -5.03 9.24 -11.78
C PHE A 135 -4.78 9.07 -10.29
N GLY A 136 -3.78 8.25 -9.95
CA GLY A 136 -3.29 8.12 -8.58
C GLY A 136 -2.20 9.14 -8.28
N LEU A 137 -2.34 9.92 -7.22
CA LEU A 137 -1.35 10.86 -6.67
C LEU A 137 -1.05 10.54 -5.19
N PRO A 138 -0.32 9.43 -4.92
CA PRO A 138 0.07 9.11 -3.55
C PRO A 138 0.98 10.20 -3.00
N ARG A 139 0.83 10.52 -1.71
CA ARG A 139 1.58 11.57 -1.01
C ARG A 139 2.16 11.03 0.30
N ALA A 140 3.09 11.74 0.90
CA ALA A 140 3.53 11.38 2.25
C ALA A 140 2.37 11.58 3.22
N GLY A 141 2.09 10.59 4.07
CA GLY A 141 1.04 10.69 5.09
C GLY A 141 -0.39 10.56 4.57
N GLY A 142 -0.60 10.16 3.32
CA GLY A 142 -1.94 10.04 2.77
C GLY A 142 -1.94 9.62 1.31
N ASP A 143 -3.12 9.47 0.73
CA ASP A 143 -3.27 9.18 -0.69
C ASP A 143 -4.30 10.12 -1.29
N LEU A 144 -4.10 10.46 -2.55
CA LEU A 144 -5.07 11.18 -3.35
C LEU A 144 -5.19 10.41 -4.65
N TRP A 145 -6.40 10.12 -5.08
CA TRP A 145 -6.64 9.57 -6.40
C TRP A 145 -7.98 10.05 -6.91
N PHE A 146 -8.11 10.09 -8.23
CA PHE A 146 -9.39 10.35 -8.86
C PHE A 146 -9.58 9.50 -10.09
N ARG A 147 -10.83 9.34 -10.47
CA ARG A 147 -11.25 8.75 -11.73
C ARG A 147 -12.26 9.66 -12.41
N VAL A 148 -12.25 9.64 -13.73
CA VAL A 148 -13.24 10.31 -14.56
C VAL A 148 -13.89 9.25 -15.41
N ASP A 149 -15.18 9.04 -15.23
CA ASP A 149 -16.00 8.29 -16.17
C ASP A 149 -16.22 9.15 -17.41
N LEU A 150 -15.78 8.65 -18.55
CA LEU A 150 -15.78 9.37 -19.82
C LEU A 150 -17.11 9.22 -20.56
N GLU A 151 -17.95 8.25 -20.21
CA GLU A 151 -19.30 8.09 -20.77
C GLU A 151 -20.26 9.05 -20.09
N THR A 152 -20.29 9.03 -18.76
CA THR A 152 -21.20 9.86 -17.97
C THR A 152 -20.64 11.26 -17.71
N GLY A 153 -19.32 11.44 -17.77
CA GLY A 153 -18.64 12.68 -17.39
C GLY A 153 -18.53 12.90 -15.89
N MET A 154 -18.74 11.85 -15.08
CA MET A 154 -18.64 11.92 -13.62
C MET A 154 -17.19 11.90 -13.16
N PHE A 155 -16.82 12.89 -12.35
CA PHE A 155 -15.55 12.94 -11.63
C PHE A 155 -15.74 12.44 -10.21
N TYR A 156 -14.94 11.46 -9.82
CA TYR A 156 -14.86 10.92 -8.47
C TYR A 156 -13.44 11.07 -7.95
N GLN A 157 -13.28 11.67 -6.77
CA GLN A 157 -11.99 11.80 -6.10
C GLN A 157 -12.10 11.36 -4.65
N GLU A 158 -11.09 10.64 -4.19
CA GLU A 158 -10.90 10.31 -2.79
C GLU A 158 -9.54 10.82 -2.32
N SER A 159 -9.56 11.54 -1.20
CA SER A 159 -8.38 12.02 -0.50
C SER A 159 -8.36 11.44 0.90
N ILE A 160 -7.32 10.67 1.19
CA ILE A 160 -7.03 10.10 2.51
C ILE A 160 -5.92 10.92 3.16
N ASP A 161 -6.13 11.33 4.40
CA ASP A 161 -5.11 11.89 5.29
C ASP A 161 -4.96 10.99 6.53
N ARG A 162 -3.76 10.43 6.71
CA ARG A 162 -3.40 9.54 7.83
C ARG A 162 -2.75 10.30 9.00
N GLY A 163 -2.68 11.63 8.91
CA GLY A 163 -2.15 12.50 9.94
C GLY A 163 -0.62 12.65 9.92
N TRP A 164 -0.15 13.51 10.82
CA TRP A 164 1.24 13.95 10.86
C TRP A 164 2.24 12.82 11.19
N ILE A 165 1.84 11.81 11.97
CA ILE A 165 2.69 10.65 12.29
C ILE A 165 2.98 9.84 11.03
N ALA A 166 1.95 9.51 10.25
CA ALA A 166 2.11 8.82 8.98
C ALA A 166 2.94 9.65 7.99
N TYR A 167 2.76 10.97 7.98
CA TYR A 167 3.58 11.89 7.17
C TYR A 167 5.08 11.76 7.51
N PHE A 168 5.46 11.88 8.78
CA PHE A 168 6.87 11.73 9.18
C PHE A 168 7.40 10.30 8.98
N ASN A 169 6.56 9.27 9.16
CA ASN A 169 6.92 7.89 8.85
C ASN A 169 7.24 7.71 7.36
N ASP A 170 6.45 8.30 6.46
CA ASP A 170 6.71 8.24 5.02
C ASP A 170 7.94 9.05 4.61
N LEU A 171 8.16 10.22 5.23
CA LEU A 171 9.41 10.99 5.06
C LEU A 171 10.64 10.18 5.50
N HIS A 172 10.57 9.46 6.62
CA HIS A 172 11.64 8.59 7.10
C HIS A 172 11.99 7.50 6.07
N LYS A 173 10.97 6.91 5.43
CA LYS A 173 11.12 5.89 4.39
C LYS A 173 11.47 6.46 3.00
N GLY A 174 11.43 7.77 2.82
CA GLY A 174 11.49 8.40 1.49
C GLY A 174 10.28 8.09 0.59
N ARG A 175 9.20 7.52 1.15
CA ARG A 175 8.02 7.07 0.39
C ARG A 175 7.18 8.25 -0.08
N ASN A 176 6.75 8.22 -1.35
CA ASN A 176 5.91 9.27 -1.95
C ASN A 176 6.50 10.69 -1.80
N THR A 177 7.83 10.80 -1.78
CA THR A 177 8.57 12.06 -1.66
C THR A 177 9.23 12.45 -2.98
N GLY A 178 9.55 13.74 -3.15
CA GLY A 178 10.24 14.23 -4.34
C GLY A 178 11.71 13.81 -4.39
N TRP A 179 12.30 13.87 -5.59
CA TRP A 179 13.71 13.53 -5.84
C TRP A 179 14.70 14.28 -4.94
N GLY A 180 14.41 15.55 -4.63
CA GLY A 180 15.26 16.35 -3.74
C GLY A 180 15.34 15.78 -2.30
N TRP A 181 14.24 15.22 -1.79
CA TRP A 181 14.23 14.59 -0.47
C TRP A 181 15.03 13.29 -0.48
N ILE A 182 14.82 12.44 -1.47
CA ILE A 182 15.57 11.18 -1.63
C ILE A 182 17.08 11.45 -1.73
N THR A 183 17.47 12.42 -2.55
CA THR A 183 18.88 12.82 -2.70
C THR A 183 19.47 13.35 -1.39
N MET A 184 18.69 14.11 -0.61
CA MET A 184 19.11 14.55 0.72
C MET A 184 19.33 13.35 1.67
N LEU A 185 18.45 12.35 1.64
CA LEU A 185 18.61 11.11 2.43
C LEU A 185 19.88 10.35 2.03
N ASP A 186 20.18 10.24 0.74
CA ASP A 186 21.40 9.59 0.25
C ASP A 186 22.67 10.32 0.71
N ILE A 187 22.70 11.65 0.60
CA ILE A 187 23.81 12.47 1.10
C ILE A 187 23.98 12.26 2.61
N LEU A 188 22.88 12.29 3.37
CA LEU A 188 22.90 12.06 4.81
C LEU A 188 23.44 10.66 5.15
N ALA A 189 23.04 9.63 4.41
CA ALA A 189 23.54 8.26 4.59
C ALA A 189 25.06 8.18 4.36
N VAL A 190 25.59 8.87 3.33
CA VAL A 190 27.03 8.97 3.09
C VAL A 190 27.76 9.65 4.26
N VAL A 191 27.21 10.76 4.79
CA VAL A 191 27.78 11.44 5.97
C VAL A 191 27.76 10.52 7.20
N MET A 192 26.67 9.79 7.43
CA MET A 192 26.56 8.81 8.52
C MET A 192 27.55 7.65 8.37
N LEU A 193 27.83 7.23 7.13
CA LEU A 193 28.86 6.22 6.85
C LEU A 193 30.25 6.74 7.24
N VAL A 194 30.60 7.97 6.84
CA VAL A 194 31.87 8.62 7.24
C VAL A 194 31.95 8.75 8.76
N PHE A 195 30.87 9.16 9.43
CA PHE A 195 30.79 9.23 10.89
C PHE A 195 31.05 7.87 11.55
N SER A 196 30.39 6.81 11.07
CA SER A 196 30.49 5.46 11.62
C SER A 196 31.88 4.85 11.39
N VAL A 197 32.44 4.97 10.18
CA VAL A 197 33.77 4.45 9.83
C VAL A 197 34.85 5.19 10.61
N SER A 198 34.80 6.53 10.66
CA SER A 198 35.77 7.31 11.42
C SER A 198 35.70 7.00 12.92
N GLY A 199 34.50 6.81 13.46
CA GLY A 199 34.27 6.38 14.84
C GLY A 199 34.89 5.01 15.13
N LEU A 200 34.69 4.03 14.26
CA LEU A 200 35.27 2.69 14.40
C LEU A 200 36.81 2.72 14.35
N LEU A 201 37.39 3.52 13.46
CA LEU A 201 38.84 3.69 13.36
C LEU A 201 39.44 4.35 14.62
N LEU A 202 38.74 5.34 15.19
CA LEU A 202 39.12 5.95 16.46
C LEU A 202 38.99 4.94 17.60
N LEU A 203 37.92 4.16 17.64
CA LEU A 203 37.68 3.12 18.64
C LEU A 203 38.83 2.09 18.63
N LYS A 204 39.19 1.57 17.45
CA LYS A 204 40.33 0.65 17.28
C LYS A 204 41.63 1.21 17.82
N ARG A 205 41.88 2.51 17.64
CA ARG A 205 43.10 3.18 18.10
C ARG A 205 43.15 3.35 19.62
N TYR A 206 42.04 3.76 20.24
CA TYR A 206 41.99 4.11 21.66
C TYR A 206 41.49 2.97 22.57
N ALA A 207 41.13 1.81 22.01
CA ALA A 207 40.70 0.63 22.77
C ALA A 207 41.82 -0.09 23.56
N LYS A 208 43.08 0.37 23.49
CA LYS A 208 44.17 -0.21 24.31
C LYS A 208 43.80 -0.12 25.81
N GLY A 209 43.71 -1.27 26.47
CA GLY A 209 43.30 -1.39 27.88
C GLY A 209 41.79 -1.57 28.11
N ARG A 210 40.95 -1.46 27.08
CA ARG A 210 39.48 -1.63 27.17
C ARG A 210 39.00 -2.75 26.25
N LYS A 211 39.37 -4.00 26.60
CA LYS A 211 39.01 -5.20 25.80
C LYS A 211 37.50 -5.38 25.63
N SER A 212 36.68 -4.92 26.60
CA SER A 212 35.22 -4.96 26.55
C SER A 212 34.61 -4.16 25.40
N THR A 213 35.31 -3.18 24.85
CA THR A 213 34.86 -2.37 23.72
C THR A 213 34.49 -3.23 22.50
N TRP A 214 35.25 -4.29 22.24
CA TRP A 214 35.00 -5.16 21.09
C TRP A 214 33.82 -6.11 21.28
N TRP A 215 33.47 -6.46 22.53
CA TRP A 215 32.25 -7.21 22.83
C TRP A 215 31.00 -6.41 22.45
N TRP A 216 30.97 -5.11 22.73
CA TRP A 216 29.86 -4.25 22.34
C TRP A 216 29.75 -4.05 20.83
N VAL A 217 30.87 -3.91 20.12
CA VAL A 217 30.89 -3.85 18.64
C VAL A 217 30.36 -5.15 18.05
N ALA A 218 30.81 -6.30 18.56
CA ALA A 218 30.33 -7.60 18.12
C ALA A 218 28.84 -7.79 18.40
N LEU A 219 28.36 -7.42 19.59
CA LEU A 219 26.95 -7.49 19.97
C LEU A 219 26.06 -6.65 19.05
N GLY A 220 26.51 -5.46 18.66
CA GLY A 220 25.80 -4.58 17.71
C GLY A 220 25.64 -5.19 16.31
N VAL A 221 26.45 -6.18 15.94
CA VAL A 221 26.28 -6.95 14.69
C VAL A 221 25.49 -8.23 14.96
N VAL A 222 25.86 -8.99 15.98
CA VAL A 222 25.28 -10.32 16.25
C VAL A 222 23.81 -10.24 16.63
N VAL A 223 23.37 -9.25 17.42
CA VAL A 223 21.98 -9.16 17.87
C VAL A 223 21.02 -8.90 16.69
N PRO A 224 21.24 -7.91 15.80
CA PRO A 224 20.41 -7.76 14.61
C PRO A 224 20.44 -9.00 13.70
N TRP A 225 21.61 -9.61 13.48
CA TRP A 225 21.72 -10.81 12.66
C TRP A 225 20.98 -12.02 13.26
N PHE A 226 21.05 -12.21 14.58
CA PHE A 226 20.29 -13.25 15.26
C PHE A 226 18.79 -12.98 15.22
N ALA A 227 18.38 -11.70 15.35
CA ALA A 227 16.97 -11.32 15.19
C ALA A 227 16.43 -11.59 13.78
N LEU A 228 17.26 -11.57 12.75
CA LEU A 228 16.89 -12.00 11.39
C LEU A 228 16.78 -13.53 11.23
N LEU A 229 17.46 -14.30 12.09
CA LEU A 229 17.38 -15.77 12.09
C LEU A 229 16.17 -16.30 12.87
N VAL A 230 15.65 -15.52 13.82
CA VAL A 230 14.27 -15.71 14.29
C VAL A 230 13.39 -15.40 13.09
N PRO A 231 12.54 -16.33 12.62
CA PRO A 231 11.70 -16.06 11.46
C PRO A 231 10.89 -14.78 11.73
N ALA A 232 11.20 -13.74 10.95
CA ALA A 232 10.47 -12.47 10.95
C ALA A 232 9.11 -12.60 10.26
N HIS A 233 8.90 -13.71 9.53
CA HIS A 233 7.58 -14.28 9.40
C HIS A 233 7.23 -14.72 10.81
N ALA A 234 6.28 -14.03 11.45
CA ALA A 234 5.63 -14.56 12.62
C ALA A 234 5.53 -16.08 12.46
N ALA A 235 5.94 -16.86 13.47
CA ALA A 235 5.39 -18.19 13.58
C ALA A 235 3.89 -17.97 13.40
N GLU A 236 3.36 -18.30 12.22
CA GLU A 236 1.95 -18.27 11.94
C GLU A 236 1.44 -19.25 12.98
N ALA A 237 0.95 -18.74 14.11
CA ALA A 237 0.03 -19.48 14.92
C ALA A 237 -1.05 -19.85 13.91
N ALA A 238 -1.04 -21.12 13.48
CA ALA A 238 -1.71 -21.59 12.27
C ALA A 238 -2.99 -20.79 12.06
N SER A 239 -2.97 -19.89 11.08
CA SER A 239 -4.12 -19.04 10.81
C SER A 239 -5.28 -20.02 10.57
N PRO A 240 -6.40 -19.91 11.31
CA PRO A 240 -7.50 -20.85 11.13
C PRO A 240 -7.86 -20.84 9.65
N LYS A 241 -8.06 -22.01 9.06
CA LYS A 241 -8.46 -22.13 7.64
C LYS A 241 -9.62 -21.18 7.37
N GLN A 242 -9.45 -20.25 6.43
CA GLN A 242 -10.50 -19.28 6.10
C GLN A 242 -11.16 -19.64 4.78
N MET A 243 -12.48 -19.52 4.73
CA MET A 243 -13.27 -19.57 3.52
C MET A 243 -14.01 -18.24 3.38
N LEU A 244 -13.52 -17.39 2.48
CA LEU A 244 -14.08 -16.06 2.23
C LEU A 244 -14.74 -16.05 0.85
N LEU A 245 -15.95 -15.49 0.79
CA LEU A 245 -16.67 -15.28 -0.46
C LEU A 245 -16.94 -13.79 -0.64
N HIS A 246 -16.37 -13.22 -1.68
CA HIS A 246 -16.68 -11.89 -2.16
C HIS A 246 -17.92 -11.96 -3.05
N VAL A 247 -18.90 -11.10 -2.78
CA VAL A 247 -20.14 -10.96 -3.56
C VAL A 247 -20.34 -9.48 -3.88
N GLU A 248 -20.25 -9.13 -5.15
CA GLU A 248 -20.56 -7.78 -5.62
C GLU A 248 -22.03 -7.69 -6.06
N ILE A 249 -22.72 -6.63 -5.61
CA ILE A 249 -24.07 -6.27 -6.05
C ILE A 249 -23.95 -5.00 -6.88
N PRO A 250 -24.23 -5.02 -8.20
CA PRO A 250 -24.12 -3.85 -9.05
C PRO A 250 -25.20 -2.82 -8.71
N GLN A 251 -24.88 -1.54 -8.93
CA GLN A 251 -25.90 -0.50 -8.96
C GLN A 251 -26.59 -0.53 -10.33
N LEU A 252 -27.92 -0.59 -10.34
CA LEU A 252 -28.72 -0.67 -11.56
C LEU A 252 -29.53 0.61 -11.71
N ASP A 253 -29.55 1.13 -12.93
CA ASP A 253 -30.37 2.30 -13.30
C ASP A 253 -31.80 1.85 -13.59
N VAL A 254 -32.64 1.83 -12.55
CA VAL A 254 -34.05 1.44 -12.61
C VAL A 254 -34.91 2.44 -11.86
N ALA A 255 -36.16 2.63 -12.32
CA ALA A 255 -37.09 3.60 -11.73
C ALA A 255 -37.38 3.35 -10.24
N GLU A 256 -37.44 2.08 -9.82
CA GLU A 256 -37.62 1.68 -8.42
C GLU A 256 -36.58 0.64 -8.05
N TYR A 257 -35.64 1.01 -7.18
CA TYR A 257 -34.54 0.14 -6.78
C TYR A 257 -34.89 -0.66 -5.52
N HIS A 258 -35.13 -1.96 -5.71
CA HIS A 258 -35.23 -2.92 -4.61
C HIS A 258 -33.88 -3.62 -4.39
N ARG A 259 -33.52 -3.87 -3.12
CA ARG A 259 -32.32 -4.63 -2.81
C ARG A 259 -32.55 -6.10 -3.20
N PRO A 260 -31.62 -6.74 -3.92
CA PRO A 260 -31.81 -8.12 -4.34
C PRO A 260 -31.75 -9.06 -3.13
N TYR A 261 -32.52 -10.12 -3.23
CA TYR A 261 -32.46 -11.28 -2.36
C TYR A 261 -31.39 -12.20 -2.90
N VAL A 262 -30.54 -12.73 -2.03
CA VAL A 262 -29.39 -13.53 -2.45
C VAL A 262 -29.35 -14.83 -1.67
N ALA A 263 -29.25 -15.96 -2.35
CA ALA A 263 -29.07 -17.27 -1.75
C ALA A 263 -27.75 -17.89 -2.20
N ILE A 264 -27.03 -18.46 -1.23
CA ILE A 264 -25.73 -19.08 -1.42
C ILE A 264 -25.78 -20.48 -0.81
N TRP A 265 -25.58 -21.51 -1.63
CA TRP A 265 -25.67 -22.90 -1.20
C TRP A 265 -24.67 -23.79 -1.92
N LEU A 266 -24.28 -24.89 -1.28
CA LEU A 266 -23.47 -25.93 -1.86
C LEU A 266 -24.35 -27.01 -2.48
N ALA A 267 -24.00 -27.44 -3.68
CA ALA A 267 -24.64 -28.58 -4.35
C ALA A 267 -23.61 -29.65 -4.75
N ASP A 268 -24.03 -30.90 -4.76
CA ASP A 268 -23.22 -32.02 -5.23
C ASP A 268 -23.15 -32.08 -6.78
N ALA A 269 -22.41 -33.06 -7.31
CA ALA A 269 -22.32 -33.32 -8.74
C ALA A 269 -23.68 -33.58 -9.43
N LYS A 270 -24.69 -34.07 -8.68
CA LYS A 270 -26.06 -34.31 -9.16
C LYS A 270 -26.96 -33.09 -9.04
N HIS A 271 -26.38 -31.93 -8.70
CA HIS A 271 -27.09 -30.67 -8.45
C HIS A 271 -28.07 -30.74 -7.26
N GLN A 272 -27.94 -31.72 -6.36
CA GLN A 272 -28.71 -31.76 -5.13
C GLN A 272 -28.09 -30.82 -4.09
N ARG A 273 -28.91 -30.08 -3.35
CA ARG A 273 -28.44 -29.18 -2.30
C ARG A 273 -27.89 -30.01 -1.14
N VAL A 274 -26.72 -29.61 -0.65
CA VAL A 274 -26.01 -30.26 0.46
C VAL A 274 -26.01 -29.37 1.71
N ALA A 275 -25.76 -28.08 1.54
CA ALA A 275 -25.76 -27.11 2.64
C ALA A 275 -26.19 -25.72 2.14
N ASP A 276 -26.96 -24.97 2.94
CA ASP A 276 -27.19 -23.55 2.71
C ASP A 276 -26.18 -22.75 3.54
N LEU A 277 -25.53 -21.78 2.92
CA LEU A 277 -24.43 -21.02 3.52
C LEU A 277 -24.83 -19.60 3.85
N ALA A 278 -25.65 -18.96 3.00
CA ALA A 278 -26.24 -17.67 3.29
C ALA A 278 -27.57 -17.46 2.55
N VAL A 279 -28.53 -16.79 3.18
CA VAL A 279 -29.78 -16.34 2.55
C VAL A 279 -30.07 -14.92 3.01
N TRP A 280 -30.03 -13.96 2.09
CA TRP A 280 -30.31 -12.56 2.34
C TRP A 280 -31.71 -12.19 1.86
N TYR A 281 -32.54 -11.70 2.77
CA TYR A 281 -33.88 -11.24 2.46
C TYR A 281 -34.35 -10.16 3.43
N ASP A 282 -35.44 -9.47 3.11
CA ASP A 282 -35.98 -8.43 3.98
C ASP A 282 -36.92 -9.01 5.05
N GLY A 283 -36.33 -9.39 6.19
CA GLY A 283 -37.08 -9.87 7.35
C GLY A 283 -37.78 -8.78 8.16
N LYS A 284 -37.61 -7.49 7.84
CA LYS A 284 -38.18 -6.37 8.61
C LYS A 284 -39.48 -5.82 8.04
N LEU A 285 -39.87 -6.27 6.84
CA LEU A 285 -41.17 -5.94 6.27
C LEU A 285 -42.32 -6.34 7.21
N ALA A 286 -43.33 -5.48 7.29
CA ALA A 286 -44.52 -5.73 8.09
C ALA A 286 -45.15 -7.08 7.69
N ASN A 287 -45.76 -7.79 8.65
CA ASN A 287 -46.43 -9.08 8.41
C ASN A 287 -45.54 -10.15 7.73
N LYS A 288 -44.21 -10.08 7.88
CA LYS A 288 -43.25 -11.00 7.25
C LYS A 288 -43.34 -11.05 5.73
N GLU A 289 -43.74 -9.96 5.10
CA GLU A 289 -43.97 -9.95 3.64
C GLU A 289 -42.73 -10.26 2.82
N GLY A 290 -41.52 -10.05 3.34
CA GLY A 290 -40.29 -10.44 2.66
C GLY A 290 -40.20 -11.93 2.37
N GLU A 291 -40.81 -12.80 3.19
CA GLU A 291 -40.82 -14.24 2.93
C GLU A 291 -41.56 -14.59 1.62
N LYS A 292 -42.49 -13.74 1.15
CA LYS A 292 -43.25 -13.95 -0.09
C LYS A 292 -42.35 -13.92 -1.33
N TRP A 293 -41.24 -13.19 -1.27
CA TRP A 293 -40.32 -12.97 -2.40
C TRP A 293 -39.18 -14.01 -2.46
N LEU A 294 -38.98 -14.80 -1.39
CA LEU A 294 -37.99 -15.89 -1.37
C LEU A 294 -38.18 -16.90 -2.53
N LYS A 295 -39.42 -17.05 -3.01
CA LYS A 295 -39.76 -17.92 -4.16
C LYS A 295 -39.16 -17.48 -5.49
N ASP A 296 -38.71 -16.22 -5.59
CA ASP A 296 -38.17 -15.65 -6.83
C ASP A 296 -36.71 -16.06 -7.06
N MET A 297 -36.00 -16.45 -6.00
CA MET A 297 -34.75 -17.24 -6.08
C MET A 297 -35.10 -18.70 -6.43
N ARG A 298 -35.51 -18.93 -7.68
CA ARG A 298 -36.18 -20.15 -8.13
C ARG A 298 -35.34 -21.41 -7.96
N GLN A 299 -34.02 -21.35 -8.16
CA GLN A 299 -33.17 -22.55 -8.06
C GLN A 299 -33.05 -22.97 -6.60
N TRP A 300 -32.73 -22.01 -5.74
CA TRP A 300 -32.64 -22.23 -4.30
C TRP A 300 -33.99 -22.63 -3.70
N TRP A 301 -35.08 -21.93 -4.04
CA TRP A 301 -36.43 -22.20 -3.52
C TRP A 301 -36.86 -23.64 -3.78
N ARG A 302 -36.58 -24.16 -4.99
CA ARG A 302 -36.96 -25.54 -5.33
C ARG A 302 -36.20 -26.60 -4.55
N ARG A 303 -34.96 -26.32 -4.16
CA ARG A 303 -34.02 -27.28 -3.54
C ARG A 303 -33.93 -27.18 -2.02
N SER A 304 -34.16 -26.00 -1.47
CA SER A 304 -34.10 -25.76 -0.03
C SER A 304 -35.29 -24.91 0.46
N GLY A 305 -35.45 -23.72 -0.11
CA GLY A 305 -36.33 -22.68 0.46
C GLY A 305 -37.79 -23.10 0.70
N ARG A 306 -38.40 -23.90 -0.20
CA ARG A 306 -39.81 -24.33 -0.04
C ARG A 306 -40.11 -25.06 1.25
N MET A 307 -39.14 -25.82 1.76
CA MET A 307 -39.30 -26.66 2.95
C MET A 307 -38.63 -26.04 4.18
N ALA A 308 -37.95 -24.90 4.01
CA ALA A 308 -37.25 -24.21 5.09
C ALA A 308 -38.24 -23.41 5.95
N THR A 309 -38.03 -23.43 7.27
CA THR A 309 -38.69 -22.50 8.18
C THR A 309 -37.79 -21.28 8.36
N MET A 310 -38.32 -20.08 8.10
CA MET A 310 -37.55 -18.83 8.15
C MET A 310 -37.72 -18.12 9.50
N PRO A 311 -36.68 -17.44 10.02
CA PRO A 311 -35.30 -17.40 9.52
C PRO A 311 -34.53 -18.70 9.82
N ILE A 312 -33.54 -19.02 8.97
CA ILE A 312 -32.60 -20.13 9.23
C ILE A 312 -31.44 -19.60 10.09
N ASP A 313 -31.25 -20.20 11.26
CA ASP A 313 -30.20 -19.79 12.19
C ASP A 313 -28.80 -19.92 11.57
N GLY A 314 -27.94 -18.92 11.78
CA GLY A 314 -26.59 -18.83 11.21
C GLY A 314 -26.47 -18.64 9.69
N VAL A 315 -27.57 -18.76 8.93
CA VAL A 315 -27.59 -18.66 7.45
C VAL A 315 -28.34 -17.41 6.98
N THR A 316 -29.42 -17.02 7.65
CA THR A 316 -30.23 -15.87 7.26
C THR A 316 -29.58 -14.54 7.62
N GLY A 317 -29.65 -13.57 6.70
CA GLY A 317 -29.25 -12.18 6.92
C GLY A 317 -30.14 -11.17 6.19
N ALA A 318 -29.92 -9.88 6.45
CA ALA A 318 -30.64 -8.80 5.78
C ALA A 318 -30.13 -8.57 4.34
N THR A 319 -31.00 -8.08 3.45
CA THR A 319 -30.62 -7.63 2.11
C THR A 319 -29.52 -6.57 2.15
N ARG A 320 -28.65 -6.61 1.13
CA ARG A 320 -27.49 -5.72 1.02
C ARG A 320 -27.71 -4.63 -0.02
N ARG A 321 -27.09 -3.46 0.21
CA ARG A 321 -27.08 -2.35 -0.76
C ARG A 321 -26.10 -2.66 -1.91
N PRO A 322 -26.17 -1.93 -3.04
CA PRO A 322 -25.12 -1.98 -4.06
C PRO A 322 -23.71 -1.82 -3.45
N GLY A 323 -22.73 -2.51 -4.04
CA GLY A 323 -21.34 -2.54 -3.61
C GLY A 323 -20.83 -3.95 -3.31
N SER A 324 -19.60 -4.02 -2.79
CA SER A 324 -18.90 -5.26 -2.47
C SER A 324 -19.17 -5.75 -1.04
N HIS A 325 -19.49 -7.04 -0.91
CA HIS A 325 -19.76 -7.71 0.36
C HIS A 325 -18.88 -8.93 0.54
N ASN A 326 -18.07 -8.95 1.61
CA ASN A 326 -17.25 -10.12 1.96
C ASN A 326 -17.99 -10.96 3.02
N LEU A 327 -18.27 -12.21 2.69
CA LEU A 327 -18.83 -13.20 3.61
C LEU A 327 -17.72 -14.09 4.15
N ASN A 328 -17.67 -14.23 5.47
CA ASN A 328 -16.86 -15.25 6.11
C ASN A 328 -17.68 -16.54 6.26
N LEU A 329 -17.39 -17.52 5.42
CA LEU A 329 -18.04 -18.84 5.41
C LEU A 329 -17.25 -19.88 6.22
N SER A 330 -16.20 -19.47 6.95
CA SER A 330 -15.32 -20.38 7.68
C SER A 330 -16.05 -21.21 8.74
N GLN A 331 -17.19 -20.72 9.25
CA GLN A 331 -18.06 -21.46 10.17
C GLN A 331 -18.60 -22.77 9.58
N PHE A 332 -18.67 -22.91 8.25
CA PHE A 332 -19.17 -24.10 7.56
C PHE A 332 -18.06 -25.11 7.23
N LEU A 333 -16.79 -24.78 7.47
CA LEU A 333 -15.66 -25.66 7.16
C LEU A 333 -15.73 -27.02 7.87
N PRO A 334 -16.14 -27.13 9.16
CA PRO A 334 -16.32 -28.43 9.80
C PRO A 334 -17.36 -29.28 9.09
N GLN A 335 -18.51 -28.70 8.72
CA GLN A 335 -19.57 -29.39 7.98
C GLN A 335 -19.10 -29.84 6.59
N LEU A 336 -18.34 -28.99 5.89
CA LEU A 336 -17.74 -29.31 4.58
C LEU A 336 -16.73 -30.46 4.66
N ALA A 337 -16.01 -30.59 5.78
CA ALA A 337 -15.03 -31.65 5.98
C ALA A 337 -15.65 -33.04 6.20
N GLU A 338 -16.91 -33.10 6.64
CA GLU A 338 -17.67 -34.35 6.81
C GLU A 338 -18.29 -34.87 5.50
N LEU A 339 -18.26 -34.08 4.44
CA LEU A 339 -18.83 -34.47 3.15
C LEU A 339 -17.94 -35.49 2.43
N PRO A 340 -18.53 -36.43 1.66
CA PRO A 340 -17.76 -37.35 0.84
C PRO A 340 -16.82 -36.62 -0.13
N PRO A 341 -15.62 -37.17 -0.40
CA PRO A 341 -14.75 -36.61 -1.43
C PRO A 341 -15.44 -36.58 -2.80
N GLY A 342 -15.32 -35.46 -3.52
CA GLY A 342 -15.94 -35.30 -4.83
C GLY A 342 -16.04 -33.87 -5.32
N GLU A 343 -16.68 -33.72 -6.48
CA GLU A 343 -16.94 -32.44 -7.14
C GLU A 343 -18.25 -31.84 -6.63
N TYR A 344 -18.16 -30.58 -6.18
CA TYR A 344 -19.28 -29.79 -5.70
C TYR A 344 -19.33 -28.46 -6.45
N ARG A 345 -20.45 -27.76 -6.32
CA ARG A 345 -20.64 -26.41 -6.86
C ARG A 345 -21.18 -25.50 -5.76
N LEU A 346 -20.48 -24.39 -5.56
CA LEU A 346 -21.01 -23.27 -4.80
C LEU A 346 -21.91 -22.45 -5.72
N ASN A 347 -23.19 -22.37 -5.38
CA ASN A 347 -24.20 -21.66 -6.15
C ASN A 347 -24.51 -20.32 -5.48
N ILE A 348 -24.60 -19.27 -6.29
CA ILE A 348 -24.97 -17.92 -5.86
C ILE A 348 -26.12 -17.48 -6.75
N GLU A 349 -27.31 -17.27 -6.19
CA GLU A 349 -28.49 -16.81 -6.92
C GLU A 349 -28.95 -15.48 -6.34
N ALA A 350 -29.19 -14.49 -7.21
CA ALA A 350 -29.80 -13.23 -6.86
C ALA A 350 -31.15 -13.07 -7.59
N ALA A 351 -32.14 -12.54 -6.89
CA ALA A 351 -33.43 -12.17 -7.47
C ALA A 351 -33.93 -10.88 -6.83
N ARG A 352 -34.44 -9.95 -7.64
CA ARG A 352 -34.97 -8.68 -7.17
C ARG A 352 -36.48 -8.65 -7.30
N GLU A 353 -37.15 -8.00 -6.34
CA GLU A 353 -38.59 -7.79 -6.37
C GLU A 353 -38.97 -7.06 -7.66
N VAL A 354 -39.80 -7.69 -8.50
CA VAL A 354 -40.23 -7.15 -9.80
C VAL A 354 -39.06 -6.86 -10.77
N GLY A 355 -37.87 -7.44 -10.52
CA GLY A 355 -36.65 -7.19 -11.29
C GLY A 355 -36.13 -8.41 -12.04
N GLY A 356 -34.82 -8.40 -12.30
CA GLY A 356 -34.11 -9.52 -12.90
C GLY A 356 -33.75 -10.61 -11.90
N ARG A 357 -33.12 -11.65 -12.43
CA ARG A 357 -32.54 -12.75 -11.65
C ARG A 357 -31.26 -13.21 -12.30
N GLU A 358 -30.33 -13.69 -11.49
CA GLU A 358 -29.08 -14.22 -11.95
C GLU A 358 -28.62 -15.37 -11.08
N HIS A 359 -28.02 -16.39 -11.69
CA HIS A 359 -27.51 -17.57 -10.99
C HIS A 359 -26.13 -17.91 -11.52
N LEU A 360 -25.14 -17.87 -10.62
CA LEU A 360 -23.75 -18.17 -10.89
C LEU A 360 -23.30 -19.41 -10.11
N GLN A 361 -22.28 -20.09 -10.63
CA GLN A 361 -21.72 -21.31 -10.05
C GLN A 361 -20.20 -21.25 -10.01
N LEU A 362 -19.62 -21.66 -8.90
CA LEU A 362 -18.19 -21.86 -8.74
C LEU A 362 -17.90 -23.34 -8.44
N PRO A 363 -17.02 -24.00 -9.21
CA PRO A 363 -16.62 -25.37 -8.92
C PRO A 363 -15.76 -25.42 -7.65
N ILE A 364 -15.97 -26.47 -6.83
CA ILE A 364 -15.19 -26.71 -5.62
C ILE A 364 -15.03 -28.22 -5.42
N THR A 365 -13.79 -28.68 -5.30
CA THR A 365 -13.47 -30.10 -5.03
C THR A 365 -13.24 -30.29 -3.54
N LEU A 366 -13.91 -31.27 -2.94
CA LEU A 366 -13.73 -31.67 -1.54
C LEU A 366 -12.97 -33.01 -1.45
N PRO A 367 -12.14 -33.23 -0.41
CA PRO A 367 -11.79 -32.28 0.65
C PRO A 367 -10.85 -31.17 0.18
N LEU A 368 -10.90 -30.02 0.85
CA LEU A 368 -10.08 -28.84 0.52
C LEU A 368 -8.62 -29.08 0.93
N GLN A 369 -7.82 -29.69 0.06
CA GLN A 369 -6.42 -30.05 0.36
C GLN A 369 -5.41 -28.92 0.07
N ALA A 370 -5.74 -27.99 -0.81
CA ALA A 370 -4.90 -26.86 -1.21
C ALA A 370 -5.70 -25.54 -1.15
N PRO A 371 -5.05 -24.37 -1.16
CA PRO A 371 -5.74 -23.10 -1.31
C PRO A 371 -6.59 -23.12 -2.60
N VAL A 372 -7.86 -22.72 -2.48
CA VAL A 372 -8.78 -22.64 -3.62
C VAL A 372 -9.08 -21.19 -3.90
N SER A 373 -8.84 -20.74 -5.13
CA SER A 373 -9.34 -19.45 -5.62
C SER A 373 -10.14 -19.67 -6.88
N ALA A 374 -11.40 -19.26 -6.87
CA ALA A 374 -12.30 -19.36 -8.02
C ALA A 374 -13.09 -18.06 -8.14
N GLN A 375 -13.32 -17.60 -9.37
CA GLN A 375 -14.08 -16.38 -9.61
C GLN A 375 -15.00 -16.52 -10.81
N VAL A 376 -16.11 -15.80 -10.78
CA VAL A 376 -17.10 -15.73 -11.86
C VAL A 376 -17.69 -14.33 -11.89
N GLN A 377 -17.87 -13.78 -13.08
CA GLN A 377 -18.44 -12.46 -13.30
C GLN A 377 -19.92 -12.61 -13.68
N GLY A 378 -20.80 -11.92 -12.98
CA GLY A 378 -22.20 -11.76 -13.37
C GLY A 378 -22.42 -10.62 -14.36
N GLN A 379 -23.62 -10.58 -14.94
CA GLN A 379 -24.02 -9.71 -16.03
C GLN A 379 -25.13 -8.73 -15.66
N HIS A 380 -26.03 -9.08 -14.72
CA HIS A 380 -27.27 -8.32 -14.50
C HIS A 380 -27.53 -8.01 -13.02
N GLU A 381 -27.62 -9.02 -12.16
CA GLU A 381 -28.00 -8.86 -10.74
C GLU A 381 -26.82 -9.14 -9.80
N LEU A 382 -25.74 -9.75 -10.30
CA LEU A 382 -24.50 -10.02 -9.59
C LEU A 382 -23.32 -9.42 -10.36
N GLY A 383 -22.32 -8.90 -9.63
CA GLY A 383 -21.04 -8.45 -10.18
C GLY A 383 -20.00 -9.56 -10.09
N LEU A 384 -18.77 -9.20 -9.70
CA LEU A 384 -17.72 -10.16 -9.43
C LEU A 384 -18.04 -11.01 -8.19
N ILE A 385 -18.00 -12.33 -8.35
CA ILE A 385 -17.99 -13.29 -7.26
C ILE A 385 -16.61 -13.93 -7.18
N LYS A 386 -15.99 -13.91 -5.99
CA LYS A 386 -14.68 -14.53 -5.76
C LYS A 386 -14.68 -15.37 -4.49
N LEU A 387 -14.44 -16.66 -4.64
CA LEU A 387 -14.18 -17.59 -3.54
C LEU A 387 -12.66 -17.63 -3.28
N SER A 388 -12.28 -17.48 -2.02
CA SER A 388 -10.90 -17.64 -1.55
C SER A 388 -10.89 -18.54 -0.32
N VAL A 389 -10.24 -19.70 -0.45
CA VAL A 389 -9.98 -20.62 0.65
C VAL A 389 -8.48 -20.65 0.91
N THR A 390 -8.05 -20.28 2.11
CA THR A 390 -6.64 -20.40 2.50
C THR A 390 -6.34 -21.83 2.96
N ALA A 391 -5.09 -22.27 2.78
CA ALA A 391 -4.63 -23.51 3.38
C ALA A 391 -4.42 -23.34 4.90
N GLN A 392 -4.39 -24.48 5.61
CA GLN A 392 -3.79 -24.58 6.94
C GLN A 392 -2.30 -24.81 6.82
#